data_AF-A0A2T4GNV9-F1
#
_entry.id   AF-A0A2T4GNV9-F1
#
_cell.length_a   1.000
_cell.length_b   1.000
_cell.length_c   1.000
_cell.angle_alpha   90.00
_cell.angle_beta   90.00
_cell.angle_gamma   90.00
#
_symmetry.space_group_name_H-M   'P 1'
#
loop_
_entity.id
_entity.type
_entity.pdbx_description
1 polymer ?
#
loop_
_entity_poly.entity_id
_entity_poly.type
_entity_poly.pdbx_seq_one_letter_code
_entity_poly.pdbx_strand_id
1 'polypeptide(L)'
;MSSYRVWKKKKKKKVEIKPEIKTSNQEPAARLSKSKPDKSFRRYQNLHIIRFSESESKSMRQNRRLGSSDALPMVFEAFVLLGLLGASVVCYLFGLYGTATAIALIVIFRVCRQLIRVDRPGGYLQSNEISVPGCMLVSLHENASTWYLYIGSRGVIDTMLNKTMIQGFESPLGGWKAHGLRILEILQLAIMTYVAAQKGWDGVALLILVATAWAFDSIVYRDGRIAELWLRRNGIKVKTLSLQFTGRTPMIGAIQALGQHRRTSWMNGILAPSNRRDAWLQMLAEREVDPKLSQVLTHDDKNWIELNLRLTREAEEVIRPVMSDQIIETTAQATA
;
A
#
# COMPACT_ATOMS: atom_id res chain seq x y z
N MET A 1 38.41 -15.43 -12.46
CA MET A 1 39.07 -16.70 -12.83
C MET A 1 39.00 -17.61 -11.61
N SER A 2 38.36 -18.79 -11.74
CA SER A 2 38.26 -19.87 -10.70
C SER A 2 37.47 -19.50 -9.42
N SER A 3 36.66 -20.35 -8.78
CA SER A 3 36.32 -21.76 -8.98
C SER A 3 35.01 -22.05 -8.24
N TYR A 4 34.12 -22.81 -8.87
CA TYR A 4 32.86 -23.28 -8.33
C TYR A 4 33.07 -24.46 -7.36
N ARG A 5 32.30 -24.53 -6.26
CA ARG A 5 32.22 -25.74 -5.42
C ARG A 5 30.76 -26.18 -5.18
N VAL A 6 30.33 -27.04 -6.09
CA VAL A 6 29.51 -28.26 -5.95
C VAL A 6 28.59 -28.39 -4.72
N TRP A 7 27.29 -28.54 -4.96
CA TRP A 7 26.39 -29.36 -4.14
C TRP A 7 25.64 -30.37 -5.05
N LYS A 8 25.92 -31.67 -4.83
CA LYS A 8 25.24 -32.81 -5.46
C LYS A 8 23.84 -32.96 -4.86
N LYS A 9 22.79 -33.00 -5.70
CA LYS A 9 21.49 -33.62 -5.36
C LYS A 9 21.18 -34.75 -6.35
N LYS A 10 20.78 -35.89 -5.77
CA LYS A 10 20.55 -37.20 -6.40
C LYS A 10 19.45 -37.15 -7.46
N LYS A 11 19.72 -37.79 -8.60
CA LYS A 11 18.76 -38.12 -9.67
C LYS A 11 17.78 -39.20 -9.18
N LYS A 12 16.48 -39.00 -9.38
CA LYS A 12 15.51 -40.07 -9.64
C LYS A 12 14.97 -39.86 -11.06
N LYS A 13 15.01 -40.92 -11.87
CA LYS A 13 14.69 -40.95 -13.31
C LYS A 13 13.25 -41.41 -13.53
N LYS A 14 12.61 -40.81 -14.55
CA LYS A 14 11.51 -41.29 -15.44
C LYS A 14 10.18 -41.62 -14.74
N VAL A 15 9.02 -41.31 -15.32
CA VAL A 15 8.54 -41.73 -16.65
C VAL A 15 7.68 -40.63 -17.30
N GLU A 16 7.91 -40.44 -18.59
CA GLU A 16 7.19 -39.55 -19.50
C GLU A 16 6.04 -40.37 -20.10
N ILE A 17 4.78 -39.94 -19.89
CA ILE A 17 3.60 -40.57 -20.51
C ILE A 17 2.95 -39.52 -21.41
N LYS A 18 3.07 -39.77 -22.72
CA LYS A 18 2.43 -39.04 -23.80
C LYS A 18 0.95 -39.47 -23.87
N PRO A 19 -0.04 -38.55 -23.84
CA PRO A 19 -1.43 -38.95 -24.03
C PRO A 19 -1.74 -39.14 -25.51
N GLU A 20 -2.16 -40.35 -25.83
CA GLU A 20 -2.64 -40.81 -27.13
C GLU A 20 -4.11 -40.38 -27.32
N ILE A 21 -4.41 -39.81 -28.49
CA ILE A 21 -5.74 -39.39 -28.91
C ILE A 21 -6.55 -40.65 -29.27
N LYS A 22 -7.68 -40.87 -28.61
CA LYS A 22 -8.73 -41.78 -29.08
C LYS A 22 -10.04 -41.02 -29.21
N THR A 23 -10.43 -40.81 -30.46
CA THR A 23 -11.79 -40.52 -30.90
C THR A 23 -12.69 -41.71 -30.57
N SER A 24 -13.81 -41.45 -29.90
CA SER A 24 -14.93 -42.39 -29.85
C SER A 24 -16.23 -41.60 -29.80
N ASN A 25 -16.96 -41.66 -30.91
CA ASN A 25 -18.32 -41.19 -31.04
C ASN A 25 -19.24 -42.07 -30.18
N GLN A 26 -19.96 -41.47 -29.25
CA GLN A 26 -21.24 -41.99 -28.78
C GLN A 26 -22.04 -40.87 -28.11
N GLU A 27 -23.07 -40.39 -28.82
CA GLU A 27 -24.25 -39.79 -28.21
C GLU A 27 -24.91 -40.83 -27.29
N PRO A 28 -25.46 -40.39 -26.14
CA PRO A 28 -26.89 -40.62 -25.98
C PRO A 28 -27.65 -39.46 -25.33
N ALA A 29 -28.81 -39.23 -25.92
CA ALA A 29 -30.05 -38.65 -25.42
C ALA A 29 -30.19 -38.35 -23.91
N ALA A 30 -30.74 -37.15 -23.68
CA ALA A 30 -31.75 -36.86 -22.67
C ALA A 30 -31.41 -37.23 -21.22
N ARG A 31 -30.67 -36.36 -20.55
CA ARG A 31 -30.92 -36.06 -19.14
C ARG A 31 -31.08 -34.56 -18.97
N LEU A 32 -32.34 -34.12 -18.94
CA LEU A 32 -32.75 -32.86 -18.32
C LEU A 32 -32.40 -32.96 -16.83
N SER A 33 -31.13 -32.80 -16.48
CA SER A 33 -30.74 -32.55 -15.11
C SER A 33 -31.22 -31.13 -14.80
N LYS A 34 -32.17 -31.03 -13.86
CA LYS A 34 -32.51 -29.77 -13.20
C LYS A 34 -31.21 -29.17 -12.67
N SER A 35 -30.62 -28.26 -13.43
CA SER A 35 -29.54 -27.43 -12.93
C SER A 35 -30.14 -26.59 -11.82
N LYS A 36 -29.65 -26.80 -10.59
CA LYS A 36 -29.77 -25.77 -9.56
C LYS A 36 -29.28 -24.47 -10.20
N PRO A 37 -29.94 -23.32 -9.99
CA PRO A 37 -29.44 -22.07 -10.55
C PRO A 37 -28.00 -21.94 -10.09
N ASP A 38 -27.08 -22.06 -11.05
CA ASP A 38 -25.67 -21.89 -10.82
C ASP A 38 -25.58 -20.53 -10.13
N LYS A 39 -25.11 -20.49 -8.88
CA LYS A 39 -24.86 -19.22 -8.20
C LYS A 39 -23.78 -18.55 -9.05
N SER A 40 -24.22 -17.75 -10.02
CA SER A 40 -23.34 -17.19 -11.02
C SER A 40 -22.24 -16.48 -10.26
N PHE A 41 -21.01 -16.94 -10.48
CA PHE A 41 -19.87 -16.43 -9.73
C PHE A 41 -19.64 -14.98 -10.16
N ARG A 42 -20.27 -14.04 -9.44
CA ARG A 42 -20.20 -12.62 -9.78
C ARG A 42 -18.94 -12.04 -9.15
N ARG A 43 -18.01 -11.64 -10.01
CA ARG A 43 -16.76 -11.00 -9.59
C ARG A 43 -16.96 -9.51 -9.34
N TYR A 44 -17.24 -9.16 -8.10
CA TYR A 44 -17.29 -7.78 -7.66
C TYR A 44 -15.96 -7.05 -7.87
N GLN A 45 -16.02 -5.74 -8.07
CA GLN A 45 -14.86 -4.87 -8.21
C GLN A 45 -14.84 -3.90 -7.02
N ASN A 46 -13.77 -3.89 -6.24
CA ASN A 46 -13.59 -2.99 -5.13
C ASN A 46 -12.74 -1.80 -5.58
N LEU A 47 -13.24 -0.59 -5.39
CA LEU A 47 -12.55 0.66 -5.66
C LEU A 47 -12.28 1.37 -4.34
N HIS A 48 -10.99 1.53 -4.01
CA HIS A 48 -10.52 2.33 -2.89
C HIS A 48 -10.09 3.69 -3.42
N ILE A 49 -10.81 4.73 -3.04
CA ILE A 49 -10.50 6.11 -3.40
C ILE A 49 -9.76 6.75 -2.24
N ILE A 50 -8.57 7.27 -2.52
CA ILE A 50 -7.66 7.88 -1.55
C ILE A 50 -7.43 9.32 -1.99
N ARG A 51 -8.02 10.26 -1.25
CA ARG A 51 -7.91 11.70 -1.55
C ARG A 51 -6.86 12.34 -0.66
N PHE A 52 -5.88 12.98 -1.28
CA PHE A 52 -4.85 13.78 -0.62
C PHE A 52 -5.19 15.26 -0.72
N SER A 53 -5.44 15.89 0.42
CA SER A 53 -5.57 17.34 0.52
C SER A 53 -4.41 17.91 1.31
N GLU A 54 -3.88 19.03 0.85
CA GLU A 54 -2.89 19.78 1.61
C GLU A 54 -3.59 20.49 2.76
N SER A 55 -3.10 20.33 3.98
CA SER A 55 -3.61 21.12 5.10
C SER A 55 -3.18 22.58 4.90
N GLU A 56 -4.11 23.52 5.04
CA GLU A 56 -3.88 24.99 4.93
C GLU A 56 -2.70 25.51 5.78
N SER A 57 -2.28 24.71 6.76
CA SER A 57 -1.05 24.89 7.55
C SER A 57 0.25 25.00 6.74
N LYS A 58 0.28 24.70 5.43
CA LYS A 58 1.51 24.90 4.62
C LYS A 58 1.99 26.35 4.61
N SER A 59 1.06 27.34 4.64
CA SER A 59 1.42 28.77 4.77
C SER A 59 2.14 29.07 6.09
N MET A 60 1.81 28.37 7.18
CA MET A 60 2.39 28.63 8.50
C MET A 60 3.71 27.89 8.76
N ARG A 61 4.11 26.94 7.89
CA ARG A 61 5.25 26.04 8.13
C ARG A 61 6.58 26.51 7.58
N GLN A 62 6.61 27.46 6.65
CA GLN A 62 7.87 28.03 6.19
C GLN A 62 8.55 28.87 7.31
N ASN A 63 7.78 29.31 8.32
CA ASN A 63 8.25 30.11 9.46
C ASN A 63 8.45 29.35 10.78
N ARG A 64 8.17 28.05 10.88
CA ARG A 64 8.48 27.27 12.10
C ARG A 64 9.74 26.43 11.90
N ARG A 65 10.87 27.11 11.75
CA ARG A 65 12.15 26.57 12.25
C ARG A 65 11.99 26.36 13.76
N LEU A 66 12.28 25.15 14.24
CA LEU A 66 12.45 24.76 15.65
C LEU A 66 11.44 25.39 16.64
N GLY A 67 10.29 24.75 16.86
CA GLY A 67 9.34 25.18 17.89
C GLY A 67 8.60 24.01 18.53
N SER A 68 9.08 23.60 19.71
CA SER A 68 8.54 22.68 20.74
C SER A 68 8.01 21.28 20.38
N SER A 69 7.45 21.04 19.18
CA SER A 69 6.80 19.75 18.83
C SER A 69 7.79 18.62 18.52
N ASP A 70 9.00 18.93 18.06
CA ASP A 70 10.03 17.92 17.74
C ASP A 70 10.91 17.57 18.96
N ALA A 71 10.81 18.34 20.06
CA ALA A 71 11.60 18.11 21.27
C ALA A 71 11.05 16.94 22.11
N LEU A 72 9.73 16.81 22.22
CA LEU A 72 9.08 15.72 22.97
C LEU A 72 9.49 14.31 22.51
N PRO A 73 9.47 13.96 21.20
CA PRO A 73 9.92 12.65 20.76
C PRO A 73 11.42 12.43 21.00
N MET A 74 12.24 13.49 20.90
CA MET A 74 13.68 13.41 21.16
C MET A 74 13.98 13.16 22.65
N VAL A 75 13.26 13.84 23.54
CA VAL A 75 13.37 13.67 25.00
C VAL A 75 12.89 12.28 25.41
N PHE A 76 11.75 11.82 24.87
CA PHE A 76 11.27 10.46 25.11
C PHE A 76 12.27 9.40 24.63
N GLU A 77 12.85 9.58 23.45
CA GLU A 77 13.86 8.65 22.93
C GLU A 77 15.13 8.65 23.79
N ALA A 78 15.55 9.80 24.32
CA ALA A 78 16.66 9.89 25.27
C ALA A 78 16.36 9.16 26.59
N PHE A 79 15.15 9.28 27.13
CA PHE A 79 14.73 8.53 28.33
C PHE A 79 14.74 7.01 28.09
N VAL A 80 14.28 6.56 26.93
CA VAL A 80 14.33 5.13 26.55
C VAL A 80 15.77 4.64 26.47
N LEU A 81 16.68 5.41 25.86
CA LEU A 81 18.10 5.06 25.79
C LEU A 81 18.74 4.98 27.18
N LEU A 82 18.44 5.95 28.06
CA LEU A 82 18.96 5.96 29.43
C LEU A 82 18.43 4.75 30.23
N GLY A 83 17.15 4.41 30.07
CA GLY A 83 16.54 3.23 30.67
C GLY A 83 17.16 1.92 30.20
N LEU A 84 17.44 1.78 28.89
CA LEU A 84 18.12 0.62 28.33
C LEU A 84 19.57 0.50 28.83
N LEU A 85 20.28 1.62 28.93
CA LEU A 85 21.65 1.63 29.46
C LEU A 85 21.67 1.24 30.93
N GLY A 86 20.73 1.75 31.74
CA GLY A 86 20.54 1.33 33.13
C GLY A 86 20.22 -0.16 33.25
N ALA A 87 19.31 -0.67 32.42
CA ALA A 87 18.98 -2.10 32.39
C ALA A 87 20.19 -2.97 32.02
N SER A 88 21.03 -2.54 31.09
CA SER A 88 22.27 -3.23 30.73
C SER A 88 23.23 -3.33 31.93
N VAL A 89 23.44 -2.23 32.66
CA VAL A 89 24.29 -2.22 33.88
C VAL A 89 23.75 -3.18 34.93
N VAL A 90 22.43 -3.16 35.18
CA VAL A 90 21.78 -4.06 36.14
C VAL A 90 21.97 -5.53 35.72
N CYS A 91 21.78 -5.86 34.43
CA CYS A 91 22.01 -7.22 33.92
C CYS A 91 23.47 -7.66 34.11
N TYR A 92 24.45 -6.77 33.92
CA TYR A 92 25.86 -7.08 34.20
C TYR A 92 26.10 -7.41 35.68
N LEU A 93 25.50 -6.65 36.60
CA LEU A 93 25.62 -6.89 38.05
C LEU A 93 25.03 -8.23 38.48
N PHE A 94 23.97 -8.70 37.81
CA PHE A 94 23.35 -10.00 38.06
C PHE A 94 23.99 -11.18 37.30
N GLY A 95 25.11 -10.95 36.59
CA GLY A 95 25.81 -12.00 35.84
C GLY A 95 25.11 -12.45 34.55
N LEU A 96 24.14 -11.68 34.04
CA LEU A 96 23.42 -11.92 32.78
C LEU A 96 24.18 -11.30 31.61
N TYR A 97 25.42 -11.74 31.39
CA TYR A 97 26.37 -11.09 30.49
C TYR A 97 25.89 -11.03 29.03
N GLY A 98 25.23 -12.08 28.53
CA GLY A 98 24.78 -12.12 27.16
C GLY A 98 23.57 -11.22 26.91
N THR A 99 22.58 -11.21 27.82
CA THR A 99 21.46 -10.26 27.76
C THR A 99 21.96 -8.82 27.90
N ALA A 100 22.89 -8.55 28.82
CA ALA A 100 23.46 -7.22 28.99
C ALA A 100 24.17 -6.72 27.72
N THR A 101 24.94 -7.60 27.06
CA THR A 101 25.63 -7.29 25.81
C THR A 101 24.63 -7.09 24.66
N ALA A 102 23.56 -7.89 24.58
CA ALA A 102 22.49 -7.70 23.61
C ALA A 102 21.78 -6.34 23.78
N ILE A 103 21.53 -5.91 25.03
CA ILE A 103 20.96 -4.58 25.31
C ILE A 103 21.95 -3.47 24.91
N ALA A 104 23.24 -3.61 25.22
CA ALA A 104 24.25 -2.64 24.84
C ALA A 104 24.35 -2.47 23.30
N LEU A 105 24.28 -3.57 22.54
CA LEU A 105 24.23 -3.53 21.08
C LEU A 105 22.96 -2.86 20.55
N ILE A 106 21.80 -3.07 21.18
CA ILE A 106 20.57 -2.34 20.82
C ILE A 106 20.75 -0.84 21.03
N VAL A 107 21.40 -0.41 22.12
CA VAL A 107 21.71 1.01 22.38
C VAL A 107 22.61 1.56 21.27
N ILE A 108 23.71 0.87 20.95
CA ILE A 108 24.63 1.27 19.88
C ILE A 108 23.88 1.37 18.54
N PHE A 109 23.06 0.38 18.21
CA PHE A 109 22.26 0.37 16.98
C PHE A 109 21.31 1.56 16.90
N ARG A 110 20.63 1.90 18.00
CA ARG A 110 19.73 3.05 18.07
C ARG A 110 20.48 4.38 17.90
N VAL A 111 21.65 4.52 18.52
CA VAL A 111 22.51 5.71 18.34
C VAL A 111 22.97 5.82 16.89
N CYS A 112 23.47 4.73 16.29
CA CYS A 112 23.85 4.69 14.89
C CYS A 112 22.68 5.10 13.97
N ARG A 113 21.46 4.63 14.26
CA ARG A 113 20.26 4.99 13.51
C ARG A 113 19.93 6.49 13.61
N GLN A 114 20.07 7.11 14.78
CA GLN A 114 19.82 8.54 14.95
C GLN A 114 20.84 9.41 14.20
N LEU A 115 22.06 8.91 14.02
CA LEU A 115 23.10 9.59 13.25
C LEU A 115 22.89 9.50 11.73
N ILE A 116 21.99 8.63 11.26
CA ILE A 116 21.65 8.51 9.84
C ILE A 116 20.61 9.58 9.50
N ARG A 117 21.03 10.53 8.66
CA ARG A 117 20.13 11.51 8.04
C ARG A 117 19.66 10.96 6.71
N VAL A 118 18.36 10.89 6.53
CA VAL A 118 17.74 10.49 5.26
C VAL A 118 17.71 11.71 4.35
N ASP A 119 18.44 11.65 3.24
CA ASP A 119 18.43 12.70 2.24
C ASP A 119 17.25 12.50 1.27
N ARG A 120 16.54 13.60 1.00
CA ARG A 120 15.32 13.60 0.20
C ARG A 120 15.55 14.44 -1.06
N PRO A 121 15.02 14.00 -2.22
CA PRO A 121 15.27 14.71 -3.46
C PRO A 121 14.72 16.14 -3.46
N GLY A 122 15.43 17.03 -4.14
CA GLY A 122 14.97 18.39 -4.42
C GLY A 122 13.62 18.35 -5.14
N GLY A 123 12.59 18.96 -4.54
CA GLY A 123 11.21 18.88 -5.03
C GLY A 123 10.34 17.78 -4.37
N TYR A 124 10.78 17.24 -3.23
CA TYR A 124 9.98 16.32 -2.41
C TYR A 124 8.58 16.88 -2.12
N LEU A 125 7.52 16.12 -2.46
CA LEU A 125 6.10 16.51 -2.37
C LEU A 125 5.70 17.75 -3.18
N GLN A 126 6.59 18.28 -4.01
CA GLN A 126 6.28 19.38 -4.91
C GLN A 126 5.84 18.84 -6.27
N SER A 127 4.86 19.52 -6.85
CA SER A 127 4.45 19.26 -8.23
C SER A 127 5.35 20.06 -9.16
N ASN A 128 5.84 19.42 -10.22
CA ASN A 128 6.52 20.13 -11.31
C ASN A 128 5.50 20.74 -12.27
N GLU A 129 4.25 20.27 -12.22
CA GLU A 129 3.15 20.75 -13.05
C GLU A 129 2.22 21.60 -12.19
N ILE A 130 2.16 22.89 -12.51
CA ILE A 130 1.30 23.85 -11.83
C ILE A 130 -0.14 23.60 -12.31
N SER A 131 -1.11 23.66 -11.39
CA SER A 131 -2.57 23.75 -11.64
C SER A 131 -3.38 22.48 -11.99
N VAL A 132 -2.79 21.29 -12.14
CA VAL A 132 -3.57 20.06 -12.43
C VAL A 132 -3.64 19.14 -11.20
N PRO A 133 -4.84 18.82 -10.67
CA PRO A 133 -4.97 17.81 -9.62
C PRO A 133 -4.52 16.45 -10.17
N GLY A 134 -3.73 15.72 -9.38
CA GLY A 134 -3.32 14.37 -9.72
C GLY A 134 -4.51 13.41 -9.59
N CYS A 135 -4.73 12.59 -10.60
CA CYS A 135 -5.69 11.49 -10.61
C CYS A 135 -4.96 10.27 -11.17
N MET A 136 -4.64 9.29 -10.30
CA MET A 136 -3.90 8.09 -10.68
C MET A 136 -4.63 6.84 -10.24
N LEU A 137 -4.90 5.97 -11.20
CA LEU A 137 -5.48 4.65 -10.97
C LEU A 137 -4.38 3.61 -10.91
N VAL A 138 -4.33 2.85 -9.82
CA VAL A 138 -3.35 1.79 -9.58
C VAL A 138 -4.08 0.49 -9.30
N SER A 139 -3.58 -0.59 -9.92
CA SER A 139 -3.99 -1.96 -9.64
C SER A 139 -2.79 -2.88 -9.80
N LEU A 140 -2.91 -4.11 -9.31
CA LEU A 140 -1.86 -5.12 -9.50
C LEU A 140 -1.70 -5.52 -10.98
N HIS A 141 -2.80 -5.53 -11.73
CA HIS A 141 -2.87 -5.85 -13.14
C HIS A 141 -4.21 -5.38 -13.72
N GLU A 142 -4.32 -5.23 -15.05
CA GLU A 142 -5.53 -4.70 -15.73
C GLU A 142 -6.79 -5.55 -15.48
N ASN A 143 -6.62 -6.83 -15.16
CA ASN A 143 -7.69 -7.78 -14.85
C ASN A 143 -7.93 -7.93 -13.33
N ALA A 144 -7.45 -7.01 -12.49
CA ALA A 144 -7.65 -7.06 -11.04
C ALA A 144 -9.12 -6.86 -10.65
N SER A 145 -9.46 -7.23 -9.42
CA SER A 145 -10.76 -6.92 -8.78
C SER A 145 -10.65 -5.83 -7.74
N THR A 146 -9.45 -5.41 -7.38
CA THR A 146 -9.20 -4.35 -6.39
C THR A 146 -8.40 -3.25 -7.06
N TRP A 147 -8.93 -2.03 -6.98
CA TRP A 147 -8.41 -0.85 -7.64
C TRP A 147 -8.22 0.26 -6.62
N TYR A 148 -7.14 1.03 -6.75
CA TYR A 148 -6.81 2.15 -5.89
C TYR A 148 -6.76 3.42 -6.74
N LEU A 149 -7.64 4.37 -6.45
CA LEU A 149 -7.70 5.66 -7.13
C LEU A 149 -7.17 6.74 -6.21
N TYR A 150 -6.04 7.33 -6.57
CA TYR A 150 -5.41 8.42 -5.84
C TYR A 150 -5.79 9.77 -6.48
N ILE A 151 -6.40 10.66 -5.69
CA ILE A 151 -6.87 11.98 -6.15
C ILE A 151 -6.28 13.08 -5.26
N GLY A 152 -5.89 14.23 -5.84
CA GLY A 152 -5.53 15.43 -5.06
C GLY A 152 -4.23 16.09 -5.49
N SER A 153 -3.38 16.47 -4.53
CA SER A 153 -2.09 17.14 -4.85
C SER A 153 -1.18 16.20 -5.65
N ARG A 154 -0.91 16.55 -6.91
CA ARG A 154 -0.12 15.74 -7.84
C ARG A 154 1.30 15.47 -7.31
N GLY A 155 1.93 16.45 -6.67
CA GLY A 155 3.25 16.28 -6.08
C GLY A 155 3.29 15.19 -5.02
N VAL A 156 2.24 15.07 -4.20
CA VAL A 156 2.11 14.02 -3.18
C VAL A 156 1.92 12.66 -3.83
N ILE A 157 0.99 12.57 -4.78
CA ILE A 157 0.67 11.32 -5.49
C ILE A 157 1.89 10.82 -6.27
N ASP A 158 2.55 11.69 -7.02
CA ASP A 158 3.78 11.37 -7.74
C ASP A 158 4.87 10.90 -6.76
N THR A 159 5.02 11.54 -5.61
CA THR A 159 6.02 11.13 -4.60
C THR A 159 5.74 9.75 -4.02
N MET A 160 4.48 9.34 -3.93
CA MET A 160 4.10 8.02 -3.43
C MET A 160 4.24 6.92 -4.48
N LEU A 161 3.95 7.23 -5.75
CA LEU A 161 3.79 6.21 -6.79
C LEU A 161 4.91 6.19 -7.83
N ASN A 162 5.54 7.33 -8.11
CA ASN A 162 6.40 7.49 -9.30
C ASN A 162 7.79 8.07 -8.99
N LYS A 163 7.90 9.03 -8.06
CA LYS A 163 9.19 9.64 -7.66
C LYS A 163 9.79 8.85 -6.50
N THR A 164 11.11 8.84 -6.43
CA THR A 164 11.82 8.29 -5.27
C THR A 164 11.57 9.16 -4.03
N MET A 165 11.24 8.53 -2.90
CA MET A 165 11.07 9.25 -1.63
C MET A 165 12.41 9.51 -0.92
N ILE A 166 13.45 8.77 -1.28
CA ILE A 166 14.77 8.79 -0.65
C ILE A 166 15.81 8.86 -1.78
N GLN A 167 16.69 9.85 -1.73
CA GLN A 167 17.79 10.00 -2.67
C GLN A 167 19.08 9.40 -2.13
N GLY A 168 19.28 9.48 -0.81
CA GLY A 168 20.48 8.97 -0.17
C GLY A 168 20.37 8.93 1.35
N PHE A 169 21.45 8.48 1.97
CA PHE A 169 21.62 8.51 3.41
C PHE A 169 22.94 9.20 3.71
N GLU A 170 22.90 10.32 4.40
CA GLU A 170 24.09 10.96 4.94
C GLU A 170 24.33 10.46 6.36
N SER A 171 25.57 10.10 6.66
CA SER A 171 25.97 9.69 8.00
C SER A 171 27.42 10.11 8.22
N PRO A 172 27.79 10.57 9.43
CA PRO A 172 29.19 10.85 9.77
C PRO A 172 30.09 9.60 9.65
N LEU A 173 29.50 8.40 9.59
CA LEU A 173 30.20 7.11 9.45
C LEU A 173 30.66 6.80 8.00
N GLY A 174 30.42 7.71 7.05
CA GLY A 174 30.93 7.61 5.67
C GLY A 174 30.50 6.32 4.95
N GLY A 175 31.42 5.77 4.14
CA GLY A 175 31.19 4.53 3.37
C GLY A 175 31.04 3.26 4.23
N TRP A 176 31.42 3.32 5.51
CA TRP A 176 31.37 2.18 6.42
C TRP A 176 29.97 1.96 7.03
N LYS A 177 29.02 2.87 6.81
CA LYS A 177 27.66 2.80 7.38
C LYS A 177 26.93 1.47 7.12
N ALA A 178 26.96 0.98 5.89
CA ALA A 178 26.24 -0.24 5.50
C ALA A 178 26.91 -1.49 6.06
N HIS A 179 28.24 -1.50 6.10
CA HIS A 179 29.02 -2.61 6.65
C HIS A 179 28.93 -2.64 8.18
N GLY A 180 29.02 -1.49 8.85
CA GLY A 180 28.91 -1.37 10.31
C GLY A 180 27.56 -1.85 10.84
N LEU A 181 26.45 -1.42 10.22
CA LEU A 181 25.12 -1.91 10.61
C LEU A 181 24.96 -3.42 10.38
N ARG A 182 25.48 -3.96 9.27
CA ARG A 182 25.45 -5.40 9.02
C ARG A 182 26.28 -6.19 10.04
N ILE A 183 27.46 -5.68 10.40
CA ILE A 183 28.31 -6.31 11.42
C ILE A 183 27.59 -6.29 12.78
N LEU A 184 26.98 -5.17 13.15
CA LEU A 184 26.17 -5.06 14.37
C LEU A 184 25.01 -6.06 14.39
N GLU A 185 24.30 -6.21 13.26
CA GLU A 185 23.21 -7.17 13.12
C GLU A 185 23.69 -8.63 13.25
N ILE A 186 24.79 -8.98 12.59
CA ILE A 186 25.40 -10.31 12.69
C ILE A 186 25.84 -10.58 14.14
N LEU A 187 26.47 -9.60 14.79
CA LEU A 187 26.92 -9.73 16.17
C LEU A 187 25.75 -9.90 17.14
N GLN A 188 24.66 -9.15 16.94
CA GLN A 188 23.44 -9.30 17.73
C GLN A 188 22.86 -10.71 17.59
N LEU A 189 22.74 -11.23 16.37
CA LEU A 189 22.25 -12.59 16.11
C LEU A 189 23.17 -13.65 16.74
N ALA A 190 24.49 -13.46 16.64
CA ALA A 190 25.47 -14.37 17.24
C ALA A 190 25.33 -14.43 18.76
N ILE A 191 25.19 -13.29 19.43
CA ILE A 191 25.00 -13.22 20.88
C ILE A 191 23.67 -13.84 21.30
N MET A 192 22.57 -13.51 20.62
CA MET A 192 21.27 -14.10 20.92
C MET A 192 21.28 -15.62 20.75
N THR A 193 21.98 -16.12 19.73
CA THR A 193 22.14 -17.56 19.49
C THR A 193 23.01 -18.22 20.56
N TYR A 194 24.11 -17.58 20.95
CA TYR A 194 25.00 -18.05 22.01
C TYR A 194 24.26 -18.18 23.35
N VAL A 195 23.52 -17.14 23.74
CA VAL A 195 22.73 -17.12 24.97
C VAL A 195 21.63 -18.18 24.95
N ALA A 196 20.94 -18.34 23.82
CA ALA A 196 19.94 -19.39 23.66
C ALA A 196 20.54 -20.80 23.78
N ALA A 197 21.77 -21.00 23.29
CA ALA A 197 22.47 -22.28 23.40
C ALA A 197 22.90 -22.60 24.84
N GLN A 198 23.18 -21.58 25.66
CA GLN A 198 23.77 -21.77 26.98
C GLN A 198 22.83 -22.31 28.08
N LYS A 199 21.53 -22.54 27.81
CA LYS A 199 20.58 -23.15 28.77
C LYS A 199 20.68 -22.58 30.20
N GLY A 200 20.93 -21.28 30.34
CA GLY A 200 21.08 -20.59 31.62
C GLY A 200 19.95 -19.59 31.88
N TRP A 201 19.98 -18.97 33.06
CA TRP A 201 19.09 -17.86 33.42
C TRP A 201 19.17 -16.67 32.46
N ASP A 202 20.31 -16.50 31.79
CA ASP A 202 20.50 -15.50 30.74
C ASP A 202 19.56 -15.73 29.52
N GLY A 203 19.26 -16.98 29.19
CA GLY A 203 18.27 -17.31 28.15
C GLY A 203 16.85 -16.90 28.52
N VAL A 204 16.48 -17.03 29.80
CA VAL A 204 15.16 -16.59 30.30
C VAL A 204 15.06 -15.07 30.28
N ALA A 205 16.11 -14.36 30.72
CA ALA A 205 16.17 -12.91 30.65
C ALA A 205 16.08 -12.38 29.21
N LEU A 206 16.79 -13.02 28.28
CA LEU A 206 16.72 -12.70 26.86
C LEU A 206 15.31 -12.95 26.29
N LEU A 207 14.65 -14.04 26.68
CA LEU A 207 13.28 -14.31 26.24
C LEU A 207 12.30 -13.22 26.70
N ILE A 208 12.41 -12.78 27.96
CA ILE A 208 11.61 -11.67 28.51
C ILE A 208 11.89 -10.39 27.73
N LEU A 209 13.16 -10.10 27.42
CA LEU A 209 13.54 -8.94 26.61
C LEU A 209 12.87 -8.99 25.22
N VAL A 210 12.93 -10.13 24.54
CA VAL A 210 12.31 -10.32 23.21
C VAL A 210 10.79 -10.19 23.27
N ALA A 211 10.14 -10.80 24.26
CA ALA A 211 8.69 -10.69 24.45
C ALA A 211 8.26 -9.23 24.71
N THR A 212 9.03 -8.51 25.53
CA THR A 212 8.79 -7.08 25.81
C THR A 212 8.99 -6.23 24.57
N ALA A 213 10.04 -6.50 23.79
CA ALA A 213 10.31 -5.80 22.54
C ALA A 213 9.19 -6.04 21.50
N TRP A 214 8.72 -7.28 21.37
CA TRP A 214 7.60 -7.63 20.49
C TRP A 214 6.29 -6.96 20.91
N ALA A 215 5.97 -6.98 22.21
CA ALA A 215 4.80 -6.28 22.74
C ALA A 215 4.89 -4.76 22.48
N PHE A 216 6.05 -4.17 22.74
CA PHE A 216 6.29 -2.76 22.46
C PHE A 216 6.14 -2.42 20.97
N ASP A 217 6.71 -3.24 20.09
CA ASP A 217 6.65 -3.05 18.64
C ASP A 217 5.20 -3.09 18.14
N SER A 218 4.41 -4.05 18.63
CA SER A 218 2.98 -4.18 18.28
C SER A 218 2.14 -2.96 18.67
N ILE A 219 2.49 -2.27 19.75
CA ILE A 219 1.75 -1.12 20.29
C ILE A 219 2.23 0.19 19.63
N VAL A 220 3.55 0.34 19.48
CA VAL A 220 4.17 1.61 19.06
C VAL A 220 4.34 1.70 17.55
N TYR A 221 4.76 0.61 16.89
CA TYR A 221 5.13 0.58 15.47
C TYR A 221 4.10 -0.13 14.60
N ARG A 222 2.82 -0.09 14.97
CA ARG A 222 1.74 -0.53 14.06
C ARG A 222 1.88 0.23 12.73
N ASP A 223 2.04 -0.48 11.60
CA ASP A 223 2.37 0.09 10.29
C ASP A 223 1.56 1.34 9.91
N GLY A 224 0.25 1.34 10.24
CA GLY A 224 -0.64 2.47 10.01
C GLY A 224 -0.25 3.76 10.75
N ARG A 225 0.30 3.66 11.97
CA ARG A 225 0.73 4.81 12.77
C ARG A 225 1.96 5.51 12.18
N ILE A 226 2.89 4.75 11.61
CA ILE A 226 4.10 5.34 10.98
C ILE A 226 3.68 6.14 9.75
N ALA A 227 2.81 5.56 8.91
CA ALA A 227 2.25 6.24 7.76
C ALA A 227 1.44 7.50 8.17
N GLU A 228 0.60 7.38 9.20
CA GLU A 228 -0.17 8.50 9.74
C GLU A 228 0.73 9.61 10.29
N LEU A 229 1.78 9.26 11.03
CA LEU A 229 2.73 10.22 11.58
C LEU A 229 3.51 10.91 10.47
N TRP A 230 3.89 10.19 9.41
CA TRP A 230 4.48 10.79 8.22
C TRP A 230 3.51 11.75 7.51
N LEU A 231 2.24 11.36 7.34
CA LEU A 231 1.20 12.23 6.74
C LEU A 231 1.00 13.52 7.56
N ARG A 232 0.84 13.40 8.88
CA ARG A 232 0.72 14.53 9.81
C ARG A 232 1.96 15.42 9.79
N ARG A 233 3.16 14.81 9.81
CA ARG A 233 4.43 15.55 9.74
C ARG A 233 4.57 16.32 8.43
N ASN A 234 4.05 15.81 7.31
CA ASN A 234 4.08 16.52 6.03
C ASN A 234 2.83 17.41 5.80
N GLY A 235 1.88 17.44 6.74
CA GLY A 235 0.68 18.28 6.64
C GLY A 235 -0.29 17.80 5.57
N ILE A 236 -0.27 16.49 5.27
CA ILE A 236 -1.12 15.85 4.28
C ILE A 236 -2.31 15.25 5.02
N LYS A 237 -3.53 15.65 4.64
CA LYS A 237 -4.76 15.01 5.10
C LYS A 237 -5.19 13.98 4.06
N VAL A 238 -5.57 12.80 4.54
CA VAL A 238 -6.03 11.70 3.70
C VAL A 238 -7.47 11.37 4.05
N LYS A 239 -8.34 11.35 3.03
CA LYS A 239 -9.68 10.79 3.14
C LYS A 239 -9.74 9.52 2.31
N THR A 240 -10.28 8.45 2.87
CA THR A 240 -10.43 7.17 2.17
C THR A 240 -11.91 6.82 2.03
N LEU A 241 -12.29 6.34 0.86
CA LEU A 241 -13.62 5.82 0.58
C LEU A 241 -13.45 4.48 -0.13
N SER A 242 -14.21 3.46 0.28
CA SER A 242 -14.16 2.14 -0.34
C SER A 242 -15.56 1.79 -0.86
N LEU A 243 -15.65 1.48 -2.14
CA LEU A 243 -16.91 1.14 -2.80
C LEU A 243 -16.78 -0.21 -3.50
N GLN A 244 -17.86 -0.97 -3.46
CA GLN A 244 -17.97 -2.24 -4.17
C GLN A 244 -18.91 -2.08 -5.36
N PHE A 245 -18.38 -2.32 -6.55
CA PHE A 245 -19.09 -2.30 -7.81
C PHE A 245 -19.44 -3.70 -8.25
N THR A 246 -20.58 -3.81 -8.91
CA THR A 246 -21.08 -5.08 -9.45
C THR A 246 -20.37 -5.55 -10.72
N GLY A 247 -19.58 -4.66 -11.35
CA GLY A 247 -18.81 -4.92 -12.56
C GLY A 247 -17.78 -3.82 -12.83
N ARG A 248 -16.94 -4.02 -13.87
CA ARG A 248 -15.87 -3.07 -14.24
C ARG A 248 -16.38 -1.82 -14.93
N THR A 249 -17.31 -1.97 -15.86
CA THR A 249 -17.88 -0.84 -16.61
C THR A 249 -18.38 0.29 -15.70
N PRO A 250 -19.24 0.05 -14.69
CA PRO A 250 -19.74 1.14 -13.86
C PRO A 250 -18.64 1.75 -12.98
N MET A 251 -17.67 0.95 -12.53
CA MET A 251 -16.50 1.44 -11.79
C MET A 251 -15.64 2.37 -12.64
N ILE A 252 -15.30 1.95 -13.86
CA ILE A 252 -14.52 2.74 -14.80
C ILE A 252 -15.27 3.98 -15.24
N GLY A 253 -16.60 3.88 -15.43
CA GLY A 253 -17.48 5.00 -15.69
C GLY A 253 -17.42 6.04 -14.59
N ALA A 254 -17.52 5.61 -13.33
CA ALA A 254 -17.45 6.50 -12.19
C ALA A 254 -16.09 7.22 -12.13
N ILE A 255 -14.99 6.50 -12.36
CA ILE A 255 -13.65 7.09 -12.43
C ILE A 255 -13.54 8.13 -13.56
N GLN A 256 -14.08 7.80 -14.74
CA GLN A 256 -14.07 8.67 -15.91
C GLN A 256 -14.90 9.95 -15.68
N ALA A 257 -16.06 9.84 -15.04
CA ALA A 257 -16.90 10.97 -14.66
C ALA A 257 -16.18 11.88 -13.63
N LEU A 258 -15.52 11.28 -12.63
CA LEU A 258 -14.78 12.02 -11.60
C LEU A 258 -13.53 12.73 -12.13
N GLY A 259 -12.82 12.12 -13.08
CA GLY A 259 -11.60 12.69 -13.64
C GLY A 259 -11.83 13.92 -14.52
N GLN A 260 -13.07 14.18 -14.97
CA GLN A 260 -13.42 15.23 -15.93
C GLN A 260 -12.54 15.26 -17.20
N HIS A 261 -11.81 14.18 -17.47
CA HIS A 261 -10.84 14.11 -18.55
C HIS A 261 -11.52 13.58 -19.81
N ARG A 262 -11.33 14.25 -20.95
CA ARG A 262 -11.89 13.81 -22.24
C ARG A 262 -11.16 12.61 -22.86
N ARG A 263 -10.00 12.22 -22.32
CA ARG A 263 -9.19 11.12 -22.87
C ARG A 263 -9.68 9.78 -22.33
N THR A 264 -10.04 8.88 -23.24
CA THR A 264 -10.58 7.55 -22.94
C THR A 264 -9.57 6.42 -23.20
N SER A 265 -8.37 6.76 -23.69
CA SER A 265 -7.34 5.78 -24.08
C SER A 265 -6.81 4.94 -22.92
N TRP A 266 -6.79 5.49 -21.71
CA TRP A 266 -6.33 4.78 -20.50
C TRP A 266 -7.19 3.54 -20.17
N MET A 267 -8.45 3.51 -20.62
CA MET A 267 -9.37 2.40 -20.38
C MET A 267 -9.15 1.22 -21.34
N ASN A 268 -8.40 1.39 -22.43
CA ASN A 268 -8.31 0.40 -23.51
C ASN A 268 -7.68 -0.93 -23.06
N GLY A 269 -6.76 -0.92 -22.09
CA GLY A 269 -6.21 -2.14 -21.48
C GLY A 269 -7.18 -2.84 -20.53
N ILE A 270 -8.19 -2.13 -20.00
CA ILE A 270 -9.10 -2.64 -18.98
C ILE A 270 -10.44 -3.11 -19.59
N LEU A 271 -10.98 -2.29 -20.51
CA LEU A 271 -12.22 -2.54 -21.24
C LEU A 271 -11.90 -2.63 -22.73
N ALA A 272 -12.25 -3.75 -23.36
CA ALA A 272 -12.04 -3.90 -24.79
C ALA A 272 -12.80 -2.80 -25.58
N PRO A 273 -12.15 -2.17 -26.59
CA PRO A 273 -12.82 -1.21 -27.46
C PRO A 273 -13.97 -1.91 -28.22
N SER A 274 -15.15 -1.30 -28.22
CA SER A 274 -16.35 -1.83 -28.87
C SER A 274 -17.37 -0.73 -29.10
N ASN A 275 -18.22 -0.89 -30.12
CA ASN A 275 -19.24 0.12 -30.47
C ASN A 275 -20.15 0.46 -29.29
N ARG A 276 -20.54 -0.54 -28.48
CA ARG A 276 -21.32 -0.34 -27.24
C ARG A 276 -20.59 0.50 -26.19
N ARG A 277 -19.27 0.33 -26.07
CA ARG A 277 -18.44 1.08 -25.12
C ARG A 277 -18.34 2.53 -25.56
N ASP A 278 -18.15 2.77 -26.86
CA ASP A 278 -18.03 4.12 -27.39
C ASP A 278 -19.36 4.89 -27.27
N ALA A 279 -20.49 4.22 -27.51
CA ALA A 279 -21.82 4.77 -27.30
C ALA A 279 -22.05 5.13 -25.82
N TRP A 280 -21.70 4.21 -24.92
CA TRP A 280 -21.76 4.44 -23.48
C TRP A 280 -20.90 5.62 -23.04
N LEU A 281 -19.67 5.75 -23.55
CA LEU A 281 -18.77 6.86 -23.23
C LEU A 281 -19.28 8.20 -23.77
N GLN A 282 -19.92 8.22 -24.95
CA GLN A 282 -20.57 9.42 -25.48
C GLN A 282 -21.74 9.87 -24.60
N MET A 283 -22.59 8.92 -24.17
CA MET A 283 -23.70 9.22 -23.25
C MET A 283 -23.21 9.66 -21.86
N LEU A 284 -22.14 9.06 -21.35
CA LEU A 284 -21.52 9.46 -20.07
C LEU A 284 -20.94 10.88 -20.13
N ALA A 285 -20.45 11.29 -21.30
CA ALA A 285 -19.95 12.64 -21.55
C ALA A 285 -21.05 13.66 -21.92
N GLU A 286 -22.34 13.27 -21.80
CA GLU A 286 -23.51 14.08 -22.20
C GLU A 286 -23.45 14.55 -23.66
N ARG A 287 -22.83 13.76 -24.54
CA ARG A 287 -22.77 14.03 -25.97
C ARG A 287 -23.84 13.24 -26.70
N GLU A 288 -24.33 13.81 -27.81
CA GLU A 288 -25.16 13.07 -28.74
C GLU A 288 -24.40 11.84 -29.26
N VAL A 289 -25.09 10.70 -29.25
CA VAL A 289 -24.53 9.45 -29.75
C VAL A 289 -24.45 9.55 -31.27
N ASP A 290 -23.30 9.23 -31.86
CA ASP A 290 -23.13 9.26 -33.32
C ASP A 290 -24.23 8.40 -33.99
N PRO A 291 -25.01 8.96 -34.93
CA PRO A 291 -26.10 8.23 -35.58
C PRO A 291 -25.61 6.93 -36.23
N LYS A 292 -24.37 6.86 -36.72
CA LYS A 292 -23.79 5.62 -37.27
C LYS A 292 -23.61 4.54 -36.21
N LEU A 293 -23.29 4.94 -34.99
CA LEU A 293 -23.12 4.02 -33.87
C LEU A 293 -24.48 3.54 -33.37
N SER A 294 -25.47 4.44 -33.35
CA SER A 294 -26.84 4.14 -32.91
C SER A 294 -27.54 3.07 -33.76
N GLN A 295 -27.22 3.00 -35.06
CA GLN A 295 -27.76 2.03 -36.01
C GLN A 295 -27.18 0.62 -35.82
N VAL A 296 -25.98 0.51 -35.24
CA VAL A 296 -25.27 -0.77 -35.04
C VAL A 296 -25.58 -1.40 -33.67
N LEU A 297 -26.20 -0.65 -32.75
CA LEU A 297 -26.51 -1.12 -31.40
C LEU A 297 -27.76 -2.00 -31.37
N THR A 298 -27.61 -3.22 -30.84
CA THR A 298 -28.71 -4.15 -30.58
C THR A 298 -29.57 -3.68 -29.41
N HIS A 299 -30.79 -4.23 -29.25
CA HIS A 299 -31.64 -3.93 -28.10
C HIS A 299 -30.96 -4.26 -26.76
N ASP A 300 -30.25 -5.40 -26.70
CA ASP A 300 -29.49 -5.81 -25.50
C ASP A 300 -28.35 -4.84 -25.19
N ASP A 301 -27.69 -4.28 -26.21
CA ASP A 301 -26.63 -3.28 -26.02
C ASP A 301 -27.21 -2.00 -25.40
N LYS A 302 -28.40 -1.57 -25.83
CA LYS A 302 -29.08 -0.39 -25.26
C LYS A 302 -29.41 -0.62 -23.79
N ASN A 303 -29.99 -1.77 -23.45
CA ASN A 303 -30.31 -2.13 -22.06
C ASN A 303 -29.03 -2.20 -21.19
N TRP A 304 -27.95 -2.75 -21.75
CA TRP A 304 -26.65 -2.77 -21.08
C TRP A 304 -26.10 -1.37 -20.85
N ILE A 305 -26.17 -0.48 -21.85
CA ILE A 305 -25.70 0.91 -21.73
C ILE A 305 -26.50 1.64 -20.65
N GLU A 306 -27.83 1.54 -20.67
CA GLU A 306 -28.72 2.20 -19.71
C GLU A 306 -28.44 1.73 -18.27
N LEU A 307 -28.30 0.41 -18.06
CA LEU A 307 -27.97 -0.15 -16.75
C LEU A 307 -26.62 0.37 -16.23
N ASN A 308 -25.58 0.37 -17.06
CA ASN A 308 -24.25 0.82 -16.64
C ASN A 308 -24.19 2.33 -16.43
N LEU A 309 -24.94 3.10 -17.20
CA LEU A 309 -25.06 4.54 -17.04
C LEU A 309 -25.75 4.88 -15.71
N ARG A 310 -26.85 4.19 -15.40
CA ARG A 310 -27.54 4.32 -14.11
C ARG A 310 -26.61 4.00 -12.94
N LEU A 311 -25.95 2.85 -12.96
CA LEU A 311 -25.02 2.44 -11.89
C LEU A 311 -23.83 3.41 -11.74
N THR A 312 -23.38 4.00 -12.85
CA THR A 312 -22.31 5.02 -12.83
C THR A 312 -22.78 6.29 -12.14
N ARG A 313 -23.99 6.77 -12.45
CA ARG A 313 -24.58 7.97 -11.83
C ARG A 313 -24.84 7.77 -10.34
N GLU A 314 -25.39 6.62 -9.95
CA GLU A 314 -25.58 6.26 -8.54
C GLU A 314 -24.24 6.26 -7.78
N ALA A 315 -23.18 5.71 -8.38
CA ALA A 315 -21.85 5.76 -7.76
C ALA A 315 -21.28 7.19 -7.68
N GLU A 316 -21.53 8.02 -8.70
CA GLU A 316 -21.10 9.41 -8.72
C GLU A 316 -21.77 10.24 -7.62
N GLU A 317 -23.07 10.04 -7.39
CA GLU A 317 -23.81 10.67 -6.29
C GLU A 317 -23.22 10.35 -4.91
N VAL A 318 -22.71 9.13 -4.73
CA VAL A 318 -22.04 8.72 -3.47
C VAL A 318 -20.64 9.31 -3.37
N ILE A 319 -19.88 9.36 -4.47
CA ILE A 319 -18.48 9.78 -4.44
C ILE A 319 -18.35 11.30 -4.37
N ARG A 320 -19.19 12.06 -5.10
CA ARG A 320 -19.05 13.51 -5.26
C ARG A 320 -19.07 14.27 -3.93
N PRO A 321 -19.97 14.01 -2.96
CA PRO A 321 -19.98 14.70 -1.66
C PRO A 321 -18.72 14.44 -0.83
N VAL A 322 -18.14 13.24 -0.92
CA VAL A 322 -16.90 12.90 -0.22
C VAL A 322 -15.68 13.60 -0.88
N MET A 323 -15.81 13.95 -2.16
CA MET A 323 -14.79 14.60 -2.98
C MET A 323 -14.85 16.14 -2.99
N SER A 324 -16.01 16.76 -2.76
CA SER A 324 -16.15 18.20 -2.55
C SER A 324 -16.10 18.48 -1.05
N ASP A 325 -15.23 19.37 -0.57
CA ASP A 325 -15.09 19.69 0.87
C ASP A 325 -16.28 20.48 1.46
N GLN A 326 -17.52 20.07 1.17
CA GLN A 326 -18.66 20.48 1.96
C GLN A 326 -18.68 19.65 3.23
N ILE A 327 -18.33 20.33 4.32
CA ILE A 327 -18.55 19.91 5.69
C ILE A 327 -20.00 19.43 5.81
N ILE A 328 -20.19 18.14 6.08
CA ILE A 328 -21.29 17.73 6.92
C ILE A 328 -20.66 17.05 8.14
N GLU A 329 -20.28 17.87 9.11
CA GLU A 329 -20.49 17.48 10.50
C GLU A 329 -22.00 17.27 10.67
N THR A 330 -22.49 16.06 10.41
CA THR A 330 -23.74 15.59 11.00
C THR A 330 -23.40 14.41 11.89
N THR A 331 -23.28 14.74 13.17
CA THR A 331 -23.97 14.04 14.26
C THR A 331 -24.22 12.54 14.08
N ALA A 332 -23.44 11.74 14.80
CA ALA A 332 -23.94 10.53 15.45
C ALA A 332 -23.69 10.64 16.97
N GLN A 333 -24.26 11.69 17.58
CA GLN A 333 -24.94 11.52 18.87
C GLN A 333 -26.35 11.06 18.54
N ALA A 334 -26.60 9.76 18.65
CA ALA A 334 -27.93 9.17 18.81
C ALA A 334 -27.76 7.69 19.16
N THR A 335 -27.59 7.40 20.45
CA THR A 335 -28.26 6.31 21.20
C THR A 335 -27.67 6.28 22.62
N ALA A 336 -28.25 7.14 23.47
CA ALA A 336 -28.65 6.75 24.81
C ALA A 336 -30.18 6.60 24.77
#